data_AF-A0AA37U2B0-F1
#
_entry.id   AF-A0AA37U2B0-F1
#
_cell.length_a   1.000
_cell.length_b   1.000
_cell.length_c   1.000
_cell.angle_alpha   90.00
_cell.angle_beta   90.00
_cell.angle_gamma   90.00
#
_symmetry.space_group_name_H-M   'P 1'
#
loop_
_entity.id
_entity.type
_entity.pdbx_description
1 polymer ?
#
loop_
_entity_poly.entity_id
_entity_poly.type
_entity_poly.pdbx_seq_one_letter_code
_entity_poly.pdbx_strand_id
1 'polypeptide(L)'
;MSDDMEKYLAKQMEDPEFRKAWAESQLEYEVARQLIQLRKSKGMTQGQLAVRLRTKQSEIARIENGNQNISLGKLRKIAEAMGGHVVVKIEPSPELQKQ
;
A
#
# COMPACT_ATOMS: atom_id res chain seq x y z
N MET A 1 16.05 9.90 12.94
CA MET A 1 16.05 9.29 11.59
C MET A 1 14.73 9.49 10.84
N SER A 2 13.59 9.74 11.53
CA SER A 2 12.33 10.20 10.91
C SER A 2 12.44 11.61 10.33
N ASP A 3 13.03 12.53 11.09
CA ASP A 3 12.96 13.98 10.78
C ASP A 3 13.75 14.39 9.53
N ASP A 4 14.86 13.69 9.22
CA ASP A 4 15.64 13.96 8.01
C ASP A 4 14.95 13.45 6.75
N MET A 5 14.18 12.36 6.87
CA MET A 5 13.41 11.79 5.77
C MET A 5 12.17 12.66 5.48
N GLU A 6 11.51 13.17 6.52
CA GLU A 6 10.38 14.11 6.38
C GLU A 6 10.82 15.43 5.74
N LYS A 7 11.96 15.99 6.16
CA LYS A 7 12.52 17.20 5.54
C LYS A 7 12.92 16.98 4.09
N TYR A 8 13.53 15.83 3.78
CA TYR A 8 13.87 15.47 2.40
C TYR A 8 12.63 15.34 1.52
N LEU A 9 11.60 14.64 2.02
CA LEU A 9 10.34 14.47 1.30
C LEU A 9 9.65 15.81 1.05
N ALA A 10 9.60 16.70 2.05
CA ALA A 10 9.01 18.03 1.93
C ALA A 10 9.67 18.85 0.80
N LYS A 11 11.00 18.76 0.67
CA LYS A 11 11.74 19.44 -0.40
C LYS A 11 11.44 18.83 -1.78
N GLN A 12 11.27 17.52 -1.88
CA GLN A 12 10.91 16.87 -3.16
C GLN A 12 9.47 17.19 -3.57
N MET A 13 8.56 17.38 -2.62
CA MET A 13 7.16 17.75 -2.88
C MET A 13 6.99 19.14 -3.53
N GLU A 14 8.03 19.97 -3.56
CA GLU A 14 8.04 21.25 -4.28
C GLU A 14 7.99 21.08 -5.80
N ASP A 15 8.55 19.98 -6.32
CA ASP A 15 8.49 19.62 -7.73
C ASP A 15 7.08 19.11 -8.10
N PRO A 16 6.35 19.76 -9.03
CA PRO A 16 5.04 19.31 -9.47
C PRO A 16 5.02 17.90 -10.06
N GLU A 17 6.06 17.49 -10.79
CA GLU A 17 6.15 16.15 -11.38
C GLU A 17 6.34 15.09 -10.29
N PHE A 18 7.22 15.38 -9.32
CA PHE A 18 7.38 14.53 -8.14
C PHE A 18 6.10 14.44 -7.33
N ARG A 19 5.40 15.56 -7.09
CA ARG A 19 4.14 15.59 -6.35
C ARG A 19 3.06 14.75 -7.02
N LYS A 20 2.94 14.84 -8.34
CA LYS A 20 1.99 14.04 -9.12
C LYS A 20 2.33 12.55 -9.03
N ALA A 21 3.57 12.16 -9.28
CA ALA A 21 4.00 10.76 -9.16
C ALA A 21 3.86 10.22 -7.72
N TRP A 22 4.10 11.07 -6.72
CA TRP A 22 3.90 10.74 -5.31
C TRP A 22 2.42 10.50 -5.00
N ALA A 23 1.52 11.39 -5.44
CA ALA A 23 0.07 11.26 -5.29
C ALA A 23 -0.46 10.01 -5.99
N GLU A 24 0.00 9.72 -7.21
CA GLU A 24 -0.38 8.55 -7.99
C GLU A 24 0.03 7.22 -7.34
N SER A 25 1.09 7.21 -6.53
CA SER A 25 1.59 6.00 -5.84
C SER A 25 1.18 5.87 -4.38
N GLN A 26 0.58 6.92 -3.77
CA GLN A 26 0.20 6.90 -2.36
C GLN A 26 -0.76 5.75 -2.03
N LEU A 27 -1.71 5.48 -2.92
CA LEU A 27 -2.72 4.46 -2.68
C LEU A 27 -2.09 3.06 -2.60
N GLU A 28 -1.18 2.74 -3.53
CA GLU A 28 -0.46 1.47 -3.56
C GLU A 28 0.39 1.28 -2.30
N TYR A 29 1.09 2.33 -1.87
CA TYR A 29 1.87 2.30 -0.63
C TYR A 29 1.00 2.08 0.60
N GLU A 30 -0.13 2.77 0.70
CA GLU A 30 -1.04 2.64 1.85
C GLU A 30 -1.67 1.24 1.88
N VAL A 31 -2.10 0.72 0.73
CA VAL A 31 -2.61 -0.66 0.62
C VAL A 31 -1.54 -1.66 1.03
N ALA A 32 -0.31 -1.53 0.53
CA ALA A 32 0.81 -2.40 0.88
C ALA A 32 1.11 -2.36 2.39
N ARG A 33 1.14 -1.16 2.98
CA ARG A 33 1.36 -0.94 4.42
C ARG A 33 0.30 -1.63 5.26
N GLN A 34 -0.98 -1.49 4.91
CA GLN A 34 -2.08 -2.14 5.63
C GLN A 34 -2.01 -3.67 5.52
N LEU A 35 -1.67 -4.20 4.35
CA LEU A 35 -1.48 -5.64 4.17
C LEU A 35 -0.32 -6.18 5.02
N ILE A 36 0.82 -5.48 5.07
CA ILE A 36 1.95 -5.84 5.93
C ILE A 36 1.53 -5.85 7.39
N GLN A 37 0.82 -4.83 7.85
CA GLN A 37 0.36 -4.72 9.24
C GLN A 37 -0.57 -5.86 9.62
N LEU A 38 -1.56 -6.16 8.77
CA LEU A 38 -2.47 -7.28 8.99
C LEU A 38 -1.71 -8.61 9.00
N ARG A 39 -0.78 -8.83 8.06
CA ARG A 39 0.02 -10.05 8.03
C ARG A 39 0.84 -10.23 9.31
N LYS A 40 1.50 -9.16 9.77
CA LYS A 40 2.30 -9.16 10.99
C LYS A 40 1.45 -9.37 12.25
N SER A 41 0.26 -8.76 12.33
CA SER A 41 -0.65 -8.95 13.48
C SER A 41 -1.18 -10.39 13.58
N LYS A 42 -1.22 -11.13 12.46
CA LYS A 42 -1.52 -12.56 12.42
C LYS A 42 -0.30 -13.47 12.61
N GLY A 43 0.89 -12.91 12.84
CA GLY A 43 2.12 -13.68 13.00
C GLY A 43 2.56 -14.45 11.75
N MET A 44 2.11 -14.04 10.56
CA MET A 44 2.35 -14.77 9.32
C MET A 44 3.61 -14.26 8.59
N THR A 45 4.38 -15.17 8.01
CA THR A 45 5.44 -14.83 7.04
C THR A 45 4.87 -14.61 5.64
N GLN A 46 5.62 -13.94 4.75
CA GLN A 46 5.23 -13.79 3.35
C GLN A 46 5.06 -15.16 2.67
N GLY A 47 5.92 -16.13 3.00
CA GLY A 47 5.83 -17.49 2.47
C GLY A 47 4.57 -18.23 2.93
N GLN A 48 4.20 -18.11 4.20
CA GLN A 48 2.96 -18.70 4.72
C GLN A 48 1.71 -18.12 4.04
N LEU A 49 1.68 -16.79 3.84
CA LEU A 49 0.60 -16.15 3.09
C LEU A 49 0.55 -16.63 1.63
N ALA A 50 1.72 -16.75 0.98
CA ALA A 50 1.82 -17.24 -0.39
C ALA A 50 1.28 -18.68 -0.54
N VAL A 51 1.61 -19.58 0.39
CA VAL A 51 1.07 -20.96 0.43
C VAL A 51 -0.45 -20.94 0.54
N ARG A 52 -1.01 -20.12 1.43
CA ARG A 52 -2.45 -20.02 1.63
C ARG A 52 -3.19 -19.49 0.40
N LEU A 53 -2.57 -18.56 -0.33
CA LEU A 53 -3.10 -17.98 -1.55
C LEU A 53 -2.77 -18.78 -2.82
N ARG A 54 -2.03 -19.88 -2.70
CA ARG A 54 -1.52 -20.68 -3.83
C ARG A 54 -0.75 -19.82 -4.86
N THR A 55 0.11 -18.95 -4.35
CA THR A 55 0.97 -18.07 -5.16
C THR A 55 2.43 -18.17 -4.72
N LYS A 56 3.33 -17.43 -5.39
CA LYS A 56 4.76 -17.37 -5.06
C LYS A 56 5.01 -16.32 -3.98
N GLN A 57 5.97 -16.57 -3.08
CA GLN A 57 6.40 -15.58 -2.08
C GLN A 57 6.86 -14.26 -2.75
N SER A 58 7.54 -14.34 -3.90
CA SER A 58 7.96 -13.15 -4.65
C SER A 58 6.80 -12.29 -5.14
N GLU A 59 5.61 -12.88 -5.34
CA GLU A 59 4.42 -12.12 -5.66
C GLU A 59 3.91 -11.36 -4.44
N ILE A 60 3.87 -11.99 -3.26
CA ILE A 60 3.54 -11.31 -2.00
C ILE A 60 4.53 -10.18 -1.71
N ALA A 61 5.83 -10.41 -1.91
CA ALA A 61 6.85 -9.39 -1.72
C ALA A 61 6.65 -8.18 -2.65
N ARG A 62 6.32 -8.39 -3.92
CA ARG A 62 6.02 -7.28 -4.85
C ARG A 62 4.81 -6.46 -4.40
N ILE A 63 3.77 -7.12 -3.92
CA ILE A 63 2.56 -6.45 -3.41
C ILE A 63 2.90 -5.63 -2.17
N GLU A 64 3.62 -6.22 -1.21
CA GLU A 64 4.03 -5.55 0.03
C GLU A 64 5.04 -4.41 -0.18
N ASN A 65 5.77 -4.42 -1.30
CA ASN A 65 6.66 -3.32 -1.66
C ASN A 65 5.92 -2.15 -2.35
N GLY A 66 4.62 -2.27 -2.62
CA GLY A 66 3.86 -1.24 -3.37
C GLY A 66 4.18 -1.23 -4.87
N ASN A 67 4.96 -2.18 -5.38
CA ASN A 67 5.44 -2.20 -6.76
C ASN A 67 4.43 -2.82 -7.75
N GLN A 68 3.16 -2.90 -7.38
CA GLN A 68 2.14 -3.54 -8.21
C GLN A 68 0.74 -2.97 -7.94
N ASN A 69 0.09 -2.50 -9.01
CA ASN A 69 -1.34 -2.25 -9.00
C ASN A 69 -2.09 -3.60 -8.93
N ILE A 70 -2.85 -3.80 -7.86
CA ILE A 70 -3.67 -5.01 -7.65
C ILE A 70 -5.14 -4.66 -7.79
N SER A 71 -5.90 -5.54 -8.45
CA SER A 71 -7.35 -5.38 -8.51
C SER A 71 -7.99 -5.51 -7.12
N LEU A 72 -9.13 -4.83 -6.91
CA LEU A 72 -9.90 -4.93 -5.66
C LEU A 72 -10.28 -6.38 -5.31
N GLY A 73 -10.56 -7.20 -6.32
CA GLY A 73 -10.85 -8.63 -6.12
C GLY A 73 -9.65 -9.41 -5.57
N LYS A 74 -8.43 -9.08 -6.02
CA LYS A 74 -7.21 -9.69 -5.51
C LYS A 74 -6.89 -9.18 -4.09
N LEU A 75 -7.03 -7.87 -3.86
CA LEU A 75 -6.88 -7.26 -2.53
C LEU A 75 -7.79 -7.93 -1.50
N ARG A 76 -9.08 -8.09 -1.84
CA ARG A 76 -10.05 -8.78 -0.98
C ARG A 76 -9.62 -10.21 -0.63
N LYS A 77 -9.24 -11.02 -1.62
CA LYS A 77 -8.78 -12.40 -1.40
C LYS A 77 -7.56 -12.46 -0.46
N ILE A 78 -6.62 -11.53 -0.60
CA ILE A 78 -5.44 -11.46 0.26
C ILE A 78 -5.84 -11.14 1.70
N ALA A 79 -6.71 -10.14 1.91
CA ALA A 79 -7.20 -9.78 3.23
C ALA A 79 -7.96 -10.94 3.89
N GLU A 80 -8.88 -11.59 3.16
CA GLU A 80 -9.65 -12.75 3.62
C GLU A 80 -8.77 -13.94 4.00
N ALA A 81 -7.68 -14.18 3.24
CA ALA A 81 -6.71 -15.22 3.58
C ALA A 81 -6.02 -14.97 4.93
N MET A 82 -5.97 -13.72 5.40
CA MET A 82 -5.47 -13.37 6.73
C MET A 82 -6.58 -13.21 7.77
N GLY A 83 -7.83 -13.47 7.42
CA GLY A 83 -9.00 -13.27 8.28
C GLY A 83 -9.35 -11.79 8.48
N GLY A 84 -8.99 -10.93 7.53
CA GLY A 84 -9.42 -9.53 7.46
C GLY A 84 -10.45 -9.30 6.34
N HIS A 85 -10.88 -8.05 6.20
CA HIS A 85 -11.75 -7.61 5.12
C HIS A 85 -11.31 -6.22 4.64
N VAL A 86 -11.72 -5.85 3.43
CA VAL A 86 -11.38 -4.55 2.83
C VAL A 86 -12.50 -3.56 3.10
N VAL A 87 -12.13 -2.36 3.55
CA VAL A 87 -13.03 -1.20 3.64
C VAL A 87 -12.53 -0.14 2.67
N VAL A 88 -13.41 0.34 1.79
CA VAL A 88 -13.10 1.41 0.82
C VAL A 88 -13.84 2.67 1.25
N LYS A 89 -13.10 3.78 1.36
CA LYS A 89 -13.64 5.11 1.62
C LYS A 89 -13.26 6.03 0.46
N ILE A 90 -14.21 6.85 0.02
CA ILE A 90 -14.00 7.87 -1.01
C ILE A 90 -14.14 9.21 -0.31
N GLU A 91 -13.14 10.08 -0.46
CA GLU A 91 -13.09 11.41 0.14
C GLU A 91 -12.78 12.46 -0.94
N PRO A 92 -13.22 13.73 -0.76
CA PRO A 92 -12.84 14.80 -1.65
C PRO A 92 -11.32 14.99 -1.69
N SER A 93 -10.73 15.14 -2.88
CA SER A 93 -9.29 15.46 -2.99
C SER A 93 -9.02 16.85 -2.40
N PRO A 94 -8.00 17.00 -1.52
CA PRO A 94 -7.60 18.30 -0.98
C PRO A 94 -7.23 19.34 -2.06
N GLU A 95 -6.84 18.86 -3.25
CA GLU A 95 -6.41 19.70 -4.37
C GLU A 95 -7.61 20.34 -5.12
N LEU A 96 -8.78 19.70 -5.07
CA LEU A 96 -10.01 20.17 -5.72
C LEU A 96 -10.82 21.14 -4.86
N GLN A 97 -10.45 21.36 -3.60
CA GLN A 97 -11.14 22.29 -2.69
C GLN A 97 -10.65 23.75 -2.80
N LYS A 98 -9.66 24.01 -3.66
CA LYS A 98 -9.07 25.35 -3.89
C LYS A 98 -9.55 26.03 -5.18
N GLN A 99 -10.65 25.56 -5.77
CA GLN A 99 -11.32 26.24 -6.90
C GLN A 99 -12.54 27.01 -6.43
#